data_AF-A0A1J5P2S7-F1
#
_entry.id   AF-A0A1J5P2S7-F1
#
_cell.length_a   1.000
_cell.length_b   1.000
_cell.length_c   1.000
_cell.angle_alpha   90.00
_cell.angle_beta   90.00
_cell.angle_gamma   90.00
#
_symmetry.space_group_name_H-M   'P 1'
#
loop_
_entity.id
_entity.type
_entity.pdbx_description
1 polymer ?
#
loop_
_entity_poly.entity_id
_entity_poly.type
_entity_poly.pdbx_seq_one_letter_code
_entity_poly.pdbx_strand_id
1 'polypeptide(L)'
;MTSVDLRRLLTALAAVANETRRGNNIAVELRFEGRGPHDTFSVPGHDSRLGQVISNLLSNAQSFSEAGGKVRITCRRVRSDIEIVVDDDGPGIREDALERIFERFYTDRPHQGFGQNSGLGLSISKQIVEAHGGRIWAENRAGPPGVDGEATIAGARFVVRLPAP
;
A
#
# COMPACT_ATOMS: atom_id res chain seq x y z
N MET A 1 -7.26 8.52 -21.70
CA MET A 1 -6.37 8.27 -20.55
C MET A 1 -4.98 7.94 -21.08
N THR A 2 -3.94 8.54 -20.51
CA THR A 2 -2.55 8.17 -20.82
C THR A 2 -2.21 6.82 -20.21
N SER A 3 -1.25 6.10 -20.81
CA SER A 3 -0.69 4.90 -20.19
C SER A 3 0.31 5.31 -19.11
N VAL A 4 0.18 4.76 -17.90
CA VAL A 4 1.09 4.98 -16.78
C VAL A 4 1.99 3.77 -16.64
N ASP A 5 3.30 3.99 -16.65
CA ASP A 5 4.31 2.96 -16.36
C ASP A 5 4.48 2.83 -14.84
N LEU A 6 3.84 1.80 -14.26
CA LEU A 6 3.93 1.52 -12.83
C LEU A 6 5.33 1.12 -12.40
N ARG A 7 6.17 0.57 -13.30
CA ARG A 7 7.55 0.26 -12.95
C ARG A 7 8.31 1.54 -12.63
N ARG A 8 8.22 2.52 -13.53
CA ARG A 8 8.85 3.83 -13.34
C ARG A 8 8.30 4.55 -12.11
N LEU A 9 6.98 4.60 -11.96
CA LEU A 9 6.33 5.26 -10.83
C LEU A 9 6.72 4.64 -9.48
N LEU A 10 6.58 3.32 -9.32
CA LEU A 10 6.88 2.65 -8.06
C LEU A 10 8.37 2.74 -7.71
N THR A 11 9.25 2.65 -8.71
CA THR A 11 10.70 2.81 -8.49
C THR A 11 11.04 4.20 -7.96
N ALA A 12 10.46 5.25 -8.55
CA ALA A 12 10.67 6.62 -8.09
C ALA A 12 10.16 6.82 -6.65
N LEU A 13 8.95 6.36 -6.34
CA LEU A 13 8.36 6.54 -5.01
C LEU A 13 9.09 5.74 -3.93
N ALA A 14 9.52 4.50 -4.23
CA ALA A 14 10.32 3.71 -3.30
C ALA A 14 11.69 4.35 -3.04
N ALA A 15 12.32 4.95 -4.05
CA ALA A 15 13.57 5.69 -3.88
C ALA A 15 13.39 6.89 -2.96
N VAL A 16 12.39 7.74 -3.22
CA VAL A 16 12.08 8.90 -2.36
C VAL A 16 11.81 8.46 -0.92
N ALA A 17 10.97 7.45 -0.71
CA ALA A 17 10.64 6.96 0.62
C ALA A 17 11.87 6.43 1.39
N ASN A 18 12.87 5.91 0.67
CA ASN A 18 14.13 5.42 1.23
C ASN A 18 15.15 6.54 1.51
N GLU A 19 15.11 7.64 0.76
CA GLU A 19 15.94 8.83 1.02
C GLU A 19 15.41 9.63 2.22
N THR A 20 14.09 9.68 2.39
CA THR A 20 13.44 10.45 3.45
C THR A 20 13.29 9.69 4.78
N ARG A 21 14.03 8.59 4.99
CA ARG A 21 14.03 7.80 6.24
C ARG A 21 14.54 8.63 7.43
N ARG A 22 13.73 9.55 7.94
CA ARG A 22 14.02 10.31 9.15
C ARG A 22 13.39 9.60 10.36
N GLY A 23 14.20 9.29 11.36
CA GLY A 23 13.75 8.79 12.67
C GLY A 23 13.61 7.27 12.80
N ASN A 24 12.81 6.62 11.95
CA ASN A 24 12.35 5.23 12.23
C ASN A 24 13.09 4.12 11.45
N ASN A 25 13.99 4.50 10.53
CA ASN A 25 14.79 3.57 9.71
C ASN A 25 13.99 2.44 9.01
N ILE A 26 12.76 2.74 8.57
CA ILE A 26 11.91 1.77 7.87
C ILE A 26 12.34 1.68 6.40
N ALA A 27 12.84 0.51 5.99
CA ALA A 27 13.25 0.29 4.61
C ALA A 27 12.05 -0.02 3.72
N VAL A 28 12.00 0.57 2.53
CA VAL A 28 11.05 0.22 1.47
C VAL A 28 11.75 -0.68 0.45
N GLU A 29 11.28 -1.91 0.34
CA GLU A 29 11.75 -2.89 -0.64
C GLU A 29 10.74 -2.99 -1.79
N LEU A 30 11.21 -2.95 -3.04
CA LEU A 30 10.35 -3.02 -4.23
C LEU A 30 10.70 -4.25 -5.06
N ARG A 31 9.68 -5.03 -5.40
CA ARG A 31 9.78 -6.22 -6.25
C ARG A 31 8.76 -6.17 -7.38
N PHE A 32 9.18 -6.60 -8.56
CA PHE A 32 8.30 -6.87 -9.69
C PHE A 32 8.24 -8.38 -9.93
N GLU A 33 7.05 -8.96 -9.93
CA GLU A 33 6.85 -10.38 -10.27
C GLU A 33 6.25 -10.47 -11.68
N GLY A 34 7.03 -11.02 -12.59
CA GLY A 34 6.69 -11.15 -14.00
C GLY A 34 7.26 -12.45 -14.59
N ARG A 35 6.79 -12.79 -15.79
CA ARG A 35 7.33 -13.86 -16.65
C ARG A 35 8.67 -13.49 -17.28
N GLY A 36 9.07 -12.22 -17.31
CA GLY A 36 10.38 -11.82 -17.82
C GLY A 36 10.66 -10.30 -17.83
N PRO A 37 11.84 -9.90 -18.31
CA PRO A 37 12.27 -8.50 -18.36
C PRO A 37 11.42 -7.61 -19.29
N HIS A 38 10.62 -8.22 -20.17
CA HIS A 38 9.74 -7.51 -21.11
C HIS A 38 8.30 -7.31 -20.60
N ASP A 39 7.99 -7.74 -19.37
CA ASP A 39 6.65 -7.51 -18.84
C ASP A 39 6.35 -6.02 -18.65
N THR A 40 5.23 -5.60 -19.22
CA THR A 40 4.71 -4.25 -19.11
C THR A 40 3.77 -4.14 -17.91
N PHE A 41 4.16 -3.29 -16.97
CA PHE A 41 3.36 -2.91 -15.81
C PHE A 41 2.65 -1.59 -16.12
N SER A 42 1.88 -1.57 -17.20
CA SER A 42 1.20 -0.37 -17.69
C SER A 42 -0.28 -0.43 -17.41
N VAL A 43 -0.86 0.69 -16.95
CA VAL A 43 -2.29 0.84 -16.70
C VAL A 43 -2.79 2.17 -17.27
N PRO A 44 -4.04 2.27 -17.75
CA PRO A 44 -4.61 3.56 -18.13
C PRO A 44 -4.78 4.42 -16.88
N GLY A 45 -4.37 5.69 -16.95
CA GLY A 45 -4.54 6.59 -15.79
C GLY A 45 -3.77 7.90 -15.85
N HIS A 46 -3.78 8.57 -14.70
CA HIS A 46 -2.95 9.75 -14.45
C HIS A 46 -1.88 9.40 -13.43
N ASP A 47 -0.61 9.55 -13.82
CA ASP A 47 0.56 9.25 -12.99
C ASP A 47 0.46 9.95 -11.62
N SER A 48 0.16 11.24 -11.58
CA SER A 48 0.04 12.01 -10.34
C SER A 48 -1.02 11.49 -9.37
N ARG A 49 -2.15 10.97 -9.88
CA ARG A 49 -3.23 10.42 -9.05
C ARG A 49 -2.88 9.04 -8.52
N LEU A 50 -2.33 8.17 -9.37
CA LEU A 50 -1.85 6.86 -8.91
C LEU A 50 -0.67 7.02 -7.94
N GLY A 51 0.23 7.96 -8.19
CA GLY A 51 1.31 8.32 -7.28
C GLY A 51 0.79 8.80 -5.92
N GLN A 52 -0.29 9.58 -5.89
CA GLN A 52 -0.95 9.95 -4.63
C GLN A 52 -1.46 8.74 -3.84
N VAL A 53 -2.03 7.72 -4.52
CA VAL A 53 -2.46 6.48 -3.87
C VAL A 53 -1.26 5.79 -3.22
N ILE A 54 -0.21 5.54 -3.98
CA ILE A 54 0.96 4.79 -3.51
C ILE A 54 1.68 5.54 -2.39
N SER A 55 1.89 6.86 -2.52
CA SER A 55 2.50 7.67 -1.47
C SER A 55 1.70 7.63 -0.17
N ASN A 56 0.37 7.64 -0.26
CA ASN A 56 -0.49 7.52 0.92
C ASN A 56 -0.37 6.14 1.58
N LEU A 57 -0.34 5.06 0.79
CA LEU A 57 -0.14 3.70 1.32
C LEU A 57 1.24 3.55 1.98
N LEU A 58 2.30 4.07 1.36
CA LEU A 58 3.65 4.04 1.93
C LEU A 58 3.76 4.84 3.23
N SER A 59 3.18 6.04 3.27
CA SER A 59 3.15 6.87 4.48
C SER A 59 2.42 6.14 5.62
N ASN A 60 1.28 5.51 5.35
CA ASN A 60 0.55 4.71 6.33
C ASN A 60 1.40 3.54 6.82
N ALA A 61 1.94 2.73 5.91
CA ALA A 61 2.78 1.59 6.21
C ALA A 61 4.00 1.96 7.08
N GLN A 62 4.73 3.02 6.72
CA GLN A 62 5.90 3.48 7.46
C GLN A 62 5.55 4.04 8.85
N SER A 63 4.37 4.66 8.98
CA SER A 63 3.96 5.29 10.25
C SER A 63 3.32 4.33 11.24
N PHE A 64 2.88 3.14 10.80
CA PHE A 64 2.42 2.06 11.68
C PHE A 64 3.48 0.98 11.93
N SER A 65 4.56 0.94 11.15
CA SER A 65 5.67 0.00 11.36
C SER A 65 6.54 0.36 12.55
N GLU A 66 7.01 -0.65 13.28
CA GLU A 66 8.00 -0.49 14.35
C GLU A 66 9.40 -0.12 13.80
N ALA A 67 10.21 0.55 14.60
CA ALA A 67 11.57 0.96 14.20
C ALA A 67 12.41 -0.25 13.75
N GLY A 68 13.06 -0.12 12.58
CA GLY A 68 13.81 -1.22 11.96
C GLY A 68 12.97 -2.24 11.20
N GLY A 69 11.64 -2.09 11.18
CA GLY A 69 10.74 -2.84 10.31
C GLY A 69 10.89 -2.49 8.83
N LYS A 70 10.11 -3.14 7.98
CA LYS A 70 10.16 -2.98 6.53
C LYS A 70 8.78 -2.83 5.91
N VAL A 71 8.73 -2.04 4.84
CA VAL A 71 7.60 -1.97 3.93
C VAL A 71 7.99 -2.62 2.62
N ARG A 72 7.16 -3.52 2.10
CA ARG A 72 7.43 -4.28 0.87
C ARG A 72 6.37 -3.96 -0.17
N ILE A 73 6.79 -3.45 -1.31
CA ILE A 73 5.94 -3.24 -2.48
C ILE A 73 6.17 -4.39 -3.45
N THR A 74 5.11 -5.13 -3.78
CA THR A 74 5.12 -6.12 -4.86
C THR A 74 4.20 -5.67 -5.97
N CYS A 75 4.70 -5.59 -7.19
CA CYS A 75 3.91 -5.29 -8.38
C CYS A 75 3.93 -6.49 -9.33
N ARG A 76 2.76 -7.01 -9.69
CA ARG A 76 2.64 -8.25 -10.48
C ARG A 76 1.45 -8.20 -11.43
N ARG A 77 1.54 -8.90 -12.57
CA ARG A 77 0.40 -9.07 -13.46
C ARG A 77 -0.45 -10.25 -12.99
N VAL A 78 -1.74 -10.03 -12.78
CA VAL A 78 -2.73 -11.05 -12.39
C VAL A 78 -3.85 -11.05 -13.42
N ARG A 79 -3.83 -12.05 -14.33
CA ARG A 79 -4.78 -12.14 -15.45
C ARG A 79 -4.75 -10.85 -16.30
N SER A 80 -5.85 -10.11 -16.34
CA SER A 80 -6.04 -8.84 -17.05
C SER A 80 -5.72 -7.61 -16.20
N ASP A 81 -5.25 -7.79 -14.97
CA ASP A 81 -5.01 -6.70 -14.03
C ASP A 81 -3.52 -6.59 -13.68
N ILE A 82 -3.07 -5.39 -13.31
CA ILE A 82 -1.86 -5.22 -12.51
C ILE A 82 -2.26 -5.11 -11.04
N GLU A 83 -1.65 -5.94 -10.20
CA GLU A 83 -1.81 -5.92 -8.76
C GLU A 83 -0.58 -5.31 -8.10
N ILE A 84 -0.81 -4.35 -7.21
CA ILE A 84 0.20 -3.73 -6.37
C ILE A 84 -0.16 -4.07 -4.92
N VAL A 85 0.76 -4.73 -4.23
CA VAL A 85 0.63 -5.13 -2.82
C VAL A 85 1.63 -4.30 -2.02
N VAL A 86 1.16 -3.67 -0.94
CA VAL A 86 1.99 -2.94 0.03
C VAL A 86 1.85 -3.63 1.39
N ASP A 87 2.89 -4.35 1.80
CA ASP A 87 2.98 -5.06 3.07
C ASP A 87 3.83 -4.27 4.06
N ASP A 88 3.40 -4.15 5.31
CA ASP A 88 4.18 -3.51 6.39
C ASP A 88 4.49 -4.44 7.55
N ASP A 89 5.36 -4.02 8.47
CA ASP A 89 5.70 -4.76 9.69
C ASP A 89 5.05 -4.08 10.91
N GLY A 90 3.83 -3.55 10.75
CA GLY A 90 3.05 -2.93 11.81
C GLY A 90 2.22 -3.94 12.62
N PRO A 91 1.30 -3.45 13.48
CA PRO A 91 0.43 -4.31 14.29
C PRO A 91 -0.71 -4.97 13.50
N GLY A 92 -0.87 -4.63 12.22
CA GLY A 92 -2.03 -4.98 11.42
C GLY A 92 -3.23 -4.08 11.68
N ILE A 93 -4.39 -4.53 11.22
CA ILE A 93 -5.67 -3.81 11.23
C ILE A 93 -6.68 -4.68 11.97
N ARG A 94 -7.48 -4.09 12.86
CA ARG A 94 -8.56 -4.83 13.51
C ARG A 94 -9.56 -5.33 12.47
N GLU A 95 -10.09 -6.53 12.67
CA GLU A 95 -11.02 -7.13 11.70
C GLU A 95 -12.25 -6.26 11.43
N ASP A 96 -12.80 -5.63 12.47
CA ASP A 96 -13.94 -4.71 12.38
C ASP A 96 -13.61 -3.37 11.71
N ALA A 97 -12.33 -3.09 11.48
CA ALA A 97 -11.84 -1.86 10.86
C ALA A 97 -11.45 -2.04 9.38
N LEU A 98 -11.25 -3.27 8.88
CA LEU A 98 -10.71 -3.54 7.53
C LEU A 98 -11.45 -2.83 6.40
N GLU A 99 -12.78 -2.70 6.51
CA GLU A 99 -13.58 -1.96 5.55
C GLU A 99 -13.69 -0.47 5.91
N ARG A 100 -13.80 -0.17 7.20
CA ARG A 100 -14.06 1.18 7.73
C ARG A 100 -12.89 2.14 7.58
N ILE A 101 -11.66 1.65 7.48
CA ILE A 101 -10.46 2.47 7.21
C ILE A 101 -10.53 3.26 5.90
N PHE A 102 -11.41 2.88 4.98
CA PHE A 102 -11.65 3.62 3.74
C PHE A 102 -12.77 4.67 3.87
N GLU A 103 -13.46 4.75 5.00
CA GLU A 103 -14.44 5.79 5.30
C GLU A 103 -13.73 7.13 5.57
N ARG A 104 -14.40 8.22 5.20
CA ARG A 104 -13.86 9.56 5.43
C ARG A 104 -13.79 9.83 6.93
N PHE A 105 -12.67 10.40 7.36
CA PHE A 105 -12.41 10.80 8.75
C PHE A 105 -12.24 9.63 9.74
N TYR A 106 -12.23 8.38 9.26
CA TYR A 106 -11.92 7.23 10.11
C TYR A 106 -10.43 7.21 10.48
N THR A 107 -10.11 6.92 11.74
CA THR A 107 -8.75 6.66 12.20
C THR A 107 -8.77 5.81 13.47
N ASP A 108 -7.91 4.79 13.53
CA ASP A 108 -7.73 3.92 14.70
C ASP A 108 -6.56 4.37 15.59
N ARG A 109 -6.04 5.58 15.40
CA ARG A 109 -4.92 6.11 16.20
C ARG A 109 -5.46 6.82 17.45
N PRO A 110 -5.39 6.22 18.65
CA PRO A 110 -5.69 6.95 19.87
C PRO A 110 -4.57 7.99 20.08
N HIS A 111 -4.94 9.27 20.20
CA HIS A 111 -4.06 10.37 20.63
C HIS A 111 -3.13 11.05 19.60
N GLN A 112 -3.54 11.30 18.36
CA GLN A 112 -2.87 12.31 17.53
C GLN A 112 -3.70 13.59 17.39
N GLY A 113 -3.03 14.73 17.59
CA GLY A 113 -3.65 16.06 17.55
C GLY A 113 -4.26 16.39 16.18
N PHE A 114 -5.26 17.26 16.19
CA PHE A 114 -5.91 17.80 14.99
C PHE A 114 -4.86 18.21 13.94
N GLY A 115 -4.91 17.60 12.74
CA GLY A 115 -4.09 17.96 11.59
C GLY A 115 -3.04 16.93 11.16
N GLN A 116 -2.67 15.97 12.01
CA GLN A 116 -1.82 14.83 11.61
C GLN A 116 -2.72 13.60 11.43
N ASN A 117 -2.89 13.13 10.19
CA ASN A 117 -3.78 12.03 9.80
C ASN A 117 -5.28 12.36 9.86
N SER A 118 -5.73 13.25 8.97
CA SER A 118 -7.14 13.68 8.82
C SER A 118 -8.18 12.58 8.54
N GLY A 119 -7.76 11.30 8.45
CA GLY A 119 -8.62 10.19 8.03
C GLY A 119 -9.10 10.31 6.59
N LEU A 120 -8.52 11.19 5.78
CA LEU A 120 -8.94 11.39 4.38
C LEU A 120 -8.11 10.56 3.39
N GLY A 121 -6.86 10.23 3.73
CA GLY A 121 -5.91 9.60 2.81
C GLY A 121 -6.49 8.35 2.12
N LEU A 122 -6.88 7.35 2.90
CA LEU A 122 -7.38 6.08 2.36
C LEU A 122 -8.72 6.23 1.62
N SER A 123 -9.62 7.09 2.10
CA SER A 123 -10.87 7.39 1.39
C SER A 123 -10.64 8.00 0.00
N ILE A 124 -9.64 8.91 -0.12
CA ILE A 124 -9.22 9.50 -1.40
C ILE A 124 -8.53 8.43 -2.26
N SER A 125 -7.69 7.58 -1.66
CA SER A 125 -7.07 6.46 -2.37
C SER A 125 -8.11 5.55 -3.02
N LYS A 126 -9.19 5.21 -2.28
CA LYS A 126 -10.31 4.42 -2.80
C LYS A 126 -11.00 5.10 -3.98
N GLN A 127 -11.37 6.36 -3.85
CA GLN A 127 -11.97 7.13 -4.95
C GLN A 127 -11.08 7.18 -6.19
N ILE A 128 -9.76 7.35 -6.02
CA ILE A 128 -8.82 7.36 -7.14
C ILE A 128 -8.79 6.01 -7.83
N VAL A 129 -8.63 4.92 -7.07
CA VAL A 129 -8.54 3.56 -7.62
C VAL A 129 -9.84 3.17 -8.35
N GLU A 130 -11.00 3.47 -7.76
CA GLU A 130 -12.31 3.24 -8.37
C GLU A 130 -12.50 4.06 -9.66
N ALA A 131 -12.04 5.31 -9.69
CA ALA A 131 -12.07 6.14 -10.90
C ALA A 131 -11.16 5.63 -12.02
N HIS A 132 -10.21 4.73 -11.71
CA HIS A 132 -9.37 4.03 -12.70
C HIS A 132 -9.95 2.64 -13.05
N GLY A 133 -11.17 2.32 -12.62
CA GLY A 133 -11.80 1.02 -12.84
C GLY A 133 -11.21 -0.11 -11.99
N GLY A 134 -10.40 0.23 -10.99
CA GLY A 134 -9.72 -0.71 -10.11
C GLY A 134 -10.46 -0.96 -8.81
N ARG A 135 -9.80 -1.73 -7.93
CA ARG A 135 -10.24 -2.03 -6.56
C ARG A 135 -9.08 -1.88 -5.59
N ILE A 136 -9.38 -1.38 -4.39
CA ILE A 136 -8.44 -1.33 -3.28
C ILE A 136 -9.09 -1.97 -2.05
N TRP A 137 -8.32 -2.77 -1.32
CA TRP A 137 -8.74 -3.35 -0.05
C TRP A 137 -7.55 -3.53 0.88
N ALA A 138 -7.83 -3.86 2.14
CA ALA A 138 -6.82 -4.21 3.12
C ALA A 138 -7.10 -5.60 3.69
N GLU A 139 -6.03 -6.28 4.08
CA GLU A 139 -6.04 -7.56 4.80
C GLU A 139 -4.86 -7.58 5.79
N ASN A 140 -4.84 -8.54 6.71
CA ASN A 140 -3.70 -8.75 7.60
C ASN A 140 -2.74 -9.78 7.01
N ARG A 141 -1.43 -9.53 7.14
CA ARG A 141 -0.41 -10.52 6.82
C ARG A 141 -0.29 -11.50 7.97
N ALA A 142 -0.48 -12.79 7.69
CA ALA A 142 -0.25 -13.84 8.65
C ALA A 142 1.20 -13.85 9.13
N GLY A 143 1.39 -13.96 10.44
CA GLY A 143 2.66 -14.19 11.10
C GLY A 143 2.91 -15.67 11.39
N PRO A 144 4.03 -16.00 12.04
CA PRO A 144 4.30 -17.36 12.50
C PRO A 144 3.20 -17.83 13.47
N PRO A 145 2.86 -19.12 13.51
CA PRO A 145 1.89 -19.64 14.48
C PRO A 145 2.27 -19.23 15.90
N GLY A 146 1.27 -18.86 16.69
CA GLY A 146 1.43 -18.58 18.11
C GLY A 146 1.88 -19.82 18.88
N VAL A 147 2.26 -19.63 20.13
CA VAL A 147 2.64 -20.73 21.04
C VAL A 147 1.51 -21.75 21.24
N ASP A 148 0.27 -21.32 21.03
CA ASP A 148 -0.98 -22.09 21.08
C ASP A 148 -1.41 -22.64 19.70
N GLY A 149 -0.66 -22.33 18.64
CA GLY A 149 -1.00 -22.68 17.26
C GLY A 149 -1.97 -21.70 16.57
N GLU A 150 -2.38 -20.63 17.26
CA GLU A 150 -3.27 -19.63 16.68
C GLU A 150 -2.58 -18.78 15.62
N ALA A 151 -3.36 -18.29 14.65
CA ALA A 151 -2.84 -17.40 13.62
C ALA A 151 -2.45 -16.06 14.24
N THR A 152 -1.18 -15.66 14.07
CA THR A 152 -0.74 -14.32 14.47
C THR A 152 -0.79 -13.36 13.29
N ILE A 153 -0.76 -12.06 13.59
CA ILE A 153 -0.65 -11.00 12.59
C ILE A 153 0.78 -10.46 12.63
N ALA A 154 1.42 -10.39 11.46
CA ALA A 154 2.76 -9.84 11.30
C ALA A 154 2.77 -8.45 10.65
N GLY A 155 1.61 -7.89 10.31
CA GLY A 155 1.51 -6.59 9.64
C GLY A 155 0.23 -6.41 8.85
N ALA A 156 0.03 -5.21 8.32
CA ALA A 156 -1.04 -4.94 7.39
C ALA A 156 -0.59 -5.17 5.93
N ARG A 157 -1.57 -5.46 5.09
CA ARG A 157 -1.42 -5.57 3.64
C ARG A 157 -2.48 -4.73 2.96
N PHE A 158 -2.06 -3.80 2.13
CA PHE A 158 -2.95 -3.07 1.22
C PHE A 158 -2.76 -3.60 -0.19
N VAL A 159 -3.86 -3.88 -0.87
CA VAL A 159 -3.84 -4.38 -2.25
C VAL A 159 -4.61 -3.44 -3.16
N VAL A 160 -3.98 -3.06 -4.26
CA VAL A 160 -4.57 -2.27 -5.34
C VAL A 160 -4.54 -3.12 -6.61
N ARG A 161 -5.70 -3.37 -7.21
CA ARG A 161 -5.83 -3.98 -8.55
C ARG A 161 -6.34 -2.95 -9.54
N LEU A 162 -5.62 -2.80 -10.65
CA LEU A 162 -5.96 -1.89 -11.74
C LEU A 162 -6.05 -2.68 -13.05
N PRO A 163 -7.07 -2.42 -13.90
CA PRO A 163 -7.14 -3.04 -15.21
C PRO A 163 -5.90 -2.73 -16.05
N ALA A 164 -5.31 -3.77 -16.64
CA ALA A 164 -4.22 -3.64 -17.61
C ALA A 164 -4.79 -3.64 -19.04
N PRO A 165 -4.16 -2.95 -20.00
CA PRO A 165 -4.46 -3.08 -21.42
C PRO A 165 -4.25 -4.52 -21.93
#